data_AF-A0A0Q0JEA3-F1
#
_entry.id   AF-A0A0Q0JEA3-F1
#
_cell.length_a   1.000
_cell.length_b   1.000
_cell.length_c   1.000
_cell.angle_alpha   90.00
_cell.angle_beta   90.00
_cell.angle_gamma   90.00
#
_symmetry.space_group_name_H-M   'P 1'
#
loop_
_entity.id
_entity.type
_entity.pdbx_description
1 polymer ?
#
loop_
_entity_poly.entity_id
_entity_poly.type
_entity_poly.pdbx_seq_one_letter_code
_entity_poly.pdbx_strand_id
1 'polypeptide(L)'
;MEAVAFEQVLSSNTADNMTLSEAQSYFSSQQNALNLHEFIEPSYLSSKEFRKQGVERLDHLSLLLSQYKRFYCQYVLNSGSDFLNTLVNNKQKGLSQSIHSGVSKIEKKAIEQAMFFNARASWIANTRLLISILDDNEHCIQFDGEVFVFTDDNLKTHFDDCILAMEVAADFEHLFLNSRKSTLGTWFESVVARFK
;
A
#
# COMPACT_ATOMS: atom_id res chain seq x y z
N MET A 1 13.38 -17.77 -17.31
CA MET A 1 12.64 -17.15 -16.19
C MET A 1 13.18 -17.76 -14.93
N GLU A 2 13.99 -17.00 -14.20
CA GLU A 2 14.47 -17.42 -12.88
C GLU A 2 13.29 -17.37 -11.91
N ALA A 3 13.04 -18.49 -11.23
CA ALA A 3 12.14 -18.52 -10.10
C ALA A 3 12.70 -17.58 -9.03
N VAL A 4 12.00 -16.48 -8.76
CA VAL A 4 12.38 -15.57 -7.69
C VAL A 4 12.22 -16.35 -6.39
N ALA A 5 13.34 -16.71 -5.77
CA ALA A 5 13.38 -17.38 -4.49
C ALA A 5 12.89 -16.40 -3.40
N PHE A 6 11.58 -16.40 -3.14
CA PHE A 6 10.92 -15.53 -2.17
C PHE A 6 11.02 -16.08 -0.73
N GLU A 7 12.22 -16.42 -0.28
CA GLU A 7 12.45 -16.83 1.10
C GLU A 7 13.47 -15.92 1.78
N GLN A 8 12.98 -14.80 2.30
CA GLN A 8 13.43 -14.24 3.57
C GLN A 8 12.24 -13.56 4.24
N VAL A 9 11.43 -14.36 4.93
CA VAL A 9 10.53 -13.87 5.97
C VAL A 9 11.41 -13.16 7.00
N LEU A 10 11.08 -11.91 7.36
CA LEU A 10 11.72 -11.23 8.49
C LEU A 10 11.57 -12.13 9.73
N SER A 11 12.63 -12.85 10.07
CA SER A 11 12.71 -13.56 11.33
C SER A 11 12.59 -12.55 12.46
N SER A 12 12.00 -12.93 13.60
CA SER A 12 11.82 -12.04 14.76
C SER A 12 13.11 -11.28 15.12
N ASN A 13 14.27 -11.92 14.94
CA ASN A 13 15.56 -11.35 15.29
C ASN A 13 16.08 -10.26 14.33
N THR A 14 15.65 -10.24 13.06
CA THR A 14 16.05 -9.19 12.10
C THR A 14 15.16 -7.95 12.17
N ALA A 15 13.91 -8.12 12.60
CA ALA A 15 12.96 -7.02 12.76
C ALA A 15 13.24 -6.17 14.02
N ASP A 16 13.85 -6.74 15.06
CA ASP A 16 14.02 -6.07 16.35
C ASP A 16 15.08 -4.95 16.37
N ASN A 17 16.01 -4.92 15.40
CA ASN A 17 17.09 -3.92 15.32
C ASN A 17 16.96 -2.94 14.15
N MET A 18 15.91 -3.07 13.34
CA MET A 18 15.72 -2.25 12.16
C MET A 18 15.16 -0.87 12.56
N THR A 19 15.68 0.20 11.97
CA THR A 19 15.09 1.53 12.07
C THR A 19 13.85 1.66 11.19
N LEU A 20 13.00 2.65 11.46
CA LEU A 20 11.83 2.92 10.61
C LEU A 20 12.23 3.20 9.14
N SER A 21 13.34 3.88 8.92
CA SER A 21 13.84 4.15 7.57
C SER A 21 14.25 2.88 6.84
N GLU A 22 14.93 1.96 7.53
CA GLU A 22 15.36 0.68 6.94
C GLU A 22 14.16 -0.22 6.64
N ALA A 23 13.15 -0.25 7.52
CA ALA A 23 11.93 -1.01 7.29
C ALA A 23 11.14 -0.47 6.09
N GLN A 24 11.06 0.85 5.95
CA GLN A 24 10.44 1.48 4.78
C GLN A 24 11.22 1.17 3.51
N SER A 25 12.56 1.29 3.52
CA SER A 25 13.40 0.96 2.36
C SER A 25 13.30 -0.50 1.96
N TYR A 26 13.27 -1.42 2.94
CA TYR A 26 13.08 -2.85 2.70
C TYR A 26 11.73 -3.13 2.05
N PHE A 27 10.65 -2.59 2.61
CA PHE A 27 9.31 -2.72 2.04
C PHE A 27 9.27 -2.20 0.60
N SER A 28 9.78 -1.00 0.33
CA SER A 28 9.79 -0.41 -1.01
C SER A 28 10.61 -1.25 -2.00
N SER A 29 11.77 -1.78 -1.58
CA SER A 29 12.60 -2.65 -2.42
C SER A 29 11.87 -3.94 -2.79
N GLN A 30 11.24 -4.60 -1.81
CA GLN A 30 10.49 -5.84 -2.06
C GLN A 30 9.26 -5.59 -2.93
N GLN A 31 8.54 -4.50 -2.68
CA GLN A 31 7.39 -4.09 -3.50
C GLN A 31 7.80 -3.86 -4.96
N ASN A 32 8.90 -3.14 -5.20
CA ASN A 32 9.36 -2.85 -6.55
C ASN A 32 9.75 -4.13 -7.31
N ALA A 33 10.30 -5.14 -6.61
CA ALA A 33 10.65 -6.43 -7.20
C ALA A 33 9.44 -7.25 -7.68
N LEU A 34 8.22 -6.90 -7.26
CA LEU A 34 6.99 -7.58 -7.69
C LEU A 34 6.45 -7.07 -9.04
N ASN A 35 7.08 -6.05 -9.64
CA ASN A 35 6.70 -5.46 -10.93
C ASN A 35 5.20 -5.09 -11.01
N LEU A 36 4.68 -4.42 -9.98
CA LEU A 36 3.24 -4.15 -9.85
C LEU A 36 2.62 -3.30 -10.97
N HIS A 37 3.45 -2.56 -11.71
CA HIS A 37 3.03 -1.80 -12.88
C HIS A 37 2.48 -2.69 -14.00
N GLU A 38 2.91 -3.95 -14.09
CA GLU A 38 2.44 -4.91 -15.09
C GLU A 38 0.94 -5.23 -14.94
N PHE A 39 0.34 -5.00 -13.77
CA PHE A 39 -1.10 -5.24 -13.52
C PHE A 39 -2.01 -4.13 -14.06
N ILE A 40 -1.45 -3.02 -14.54
CA ILE A 40 -2.23 -1.94 -15.18
C ILE A 40 -2.29 -2.17 -16.70
N GLU A 41 -1.39 -2.99 -17.23
CA GLU A 41 -1.22 -3.23 -18.66
C GLU A 41 -2.13 -4.38 -19.13
N PRO A 42 -3.15 -4.12 -19.97
CA PRO A 42 -4.09 -5.14 -20.43
C PRO A 42 -3.42 -6.32 -21.14
N SER A 43 -2.32 -6.04 -21.86
CA SER A 43 -1.54 -7.05 -22.58
C SER A 43 -1.00 -8.15 -21.66
N TYR A 44 -0.51 -7.81 -20.47
CA TYR A 44 -0.06 -8.81 -19.48
C TYR A 44 -1.26 -9.53 -18.85
N LEU A 45 -2.28 -8.78 -18.44
CA LEU A 45 -3.49 -9.33 -17.81
C LEU A 45 -4.27 -10.30 -18.72
N SER A 46 -4.14 -10.18 -20.04
CA SER A 46 -4.78 -11.10 -20.99
C SER A 46 -4.26 -12.54 -20.86
N SER A 47 -3.03 -12.72 -20.36
CA SER A 47 -2.41 -14.02 -20.14
C SER A 47 -2.88 -14.67 -18.84
N LYS A 48 -3.47 -15.87 -18.95
CA LYS A 48 -3.89 -16.67 -17.79
C LYS A 48 -2.73 -17.04 -16.87
N GLU A 49 -1.57 -17.34 -17.46
CA GLU A 49 -0.36 -17.64 -16.69
C GLU A 49 0.11 -16.41 -15.90
N PHE A 50 0.06 -15.22 -16.51
CA PHE A 50 0.38 -13.99 -15.81
C PHE A 50 -0.58 -13.73 -14.66
N ARG A 51 -1.89 -13.90 -14.86
CA ARG A 51 -2.89 -13.72 -13.78
C ARG A 51 -2.64 -14.66 -12.60
N LYS A 52 -2.33 -15.94 -12.87
CA LYS A 52 -1.98 -16.92 -11.83
C LYS A 52 -0.74 -16.49 -11.03
N GLN A 53 0.36 -16.17 -11.71
CA GLN A 53 1.56 -15.64 -11.05
C GLN A 53 1.27 -14.32 -10.33
N GLY A 54 0.35 -13.53 -10.89
CA GLY A 54 -0.10 -12.26 -10.33
C GLY A 54 -0.75 -12.44 -8.96
N VAL A 55 -1.62 -13.44 -8.79
CA VAL A 55 -2.21 -13.78 -7.49
C VAL A 55 -1.13 -14.11 -6.45
N GLU A 56 -0.12 -14.91 -6.82
CA GLU A 56 1.00 -15.24 -5.93
C GLU A 56 1.80 -13.99 -5.51
N ARG A 57 2.04 -13.07 -6.45
CA ARG A 57 2.69 -11.77 -6.16
C ARG A 57 1.83 -10.91 -5.22
N LEU A 58 0.51 -10.90 -5.39
CA LEU A 58 -0.42 -10.16 -4.52
C LEU A 58 -0.49 -10.76 -3.10
N ASP A 59 -0.39 -12.08 -2.98
CA ASP A 59 -0.27 -12.77 -1.68
C ASP A 59 1.02 -12.36 -0.98
N HIS A 60 2.14 -12.36 -1.69
CA HIS A 60 3.41 -11.90 -1.15
C HIS A 60 3.36 -10.43 -0.73
N LEU A 61 2.79 -9.54 -1.57
CA LEU A 61 2.61 -8.13 -1.23
C LEU A 61 1.74 -7.94 0.02
N SER A 62 0.69 -8.75 0.18
CA SER A 62 -0.16 -8.75 1.37
C SER A 62 0.60 -9.13 2.64
N LEU A 63 1.47 -10.13 2.53
CA LEU A 63 2.34 -10.57 3.63
C LEU A 63 3.35 -9.47 4.00
N LEU A 64 4.03 -8.88 3.01
CA LEU A 64 4.97 -7.77 3.21
C LEU A 64 4.28 -6.57 3.88
N LEU A 65 3.09 -6.21 3.43
CA LEU A 65 2.30 -5.13 4.02
C LEU A 65 1.96 -5.42 5.50
N SER A 66 1.60 -6.67 5.80
CA SER A 66 1.28 -7.10 7.17
C SER A 66 2.49 -7.08 8.09
N GLN A 67 3.66 -7.49 7.59
CA GLN A 67 4.93 -7.41 8.31
C GLN A 67 5.31 -5.96 8.60
N TYR A 68 5.21 -5.08 7.59
CA TYR A 68 5.53 -3.67 7.75
C TYR A 68 4.56 -2.97 8.72
N LYS A 69 3.25 -3.29 8.65
CA LYS A 69 2.24 -2.87 9.64
C LYS A 69 2.64 -3.25 11.06
N ARG A 70 3.02 -4.52 11.28
CA ARG A 70 3.43 -5.03 12.59
C ARG A 70 4.67 -4.31 13.10
N PHE A 71 5.69 -4.16 12.27
CA PHE A 71 6.91 -3.43 12.61
C PHE A 71 6.59 -1.97 13.00
N TYR A 72 5.77 -1.27 12.21
CA TYR A 72 5.39 0.11 12.50
C TYR A 72 4.64 0.24 13.83
N CYS A 73 3.72 -0.69 14.13
CA CYS A 73 3.03 -0.72 15.42
C CYS A 73 4.02 -0.87 16.58
N GLN A 74 4.99 -1.78 16.46
CA GLN A 74 6.02 -1.97 17.48
C GLN A 74 6.88 -0.70 17.65
N TYR A 75 7.26 -0.05 16.55
CA TYR A 75 8.01 1.20 16.56
C TYR A 75 7.26 2.32 17.31
N VAL A 76 5.95 2.47 17.06
CA VAL A 76 5.11 3.46 17.75
C VAL A 76 4.99 3.16 19.24
N LEU A 77 4.80 1.89 19.62
CA LEU A 77 4.73 1.47 21.02
C LEU A 77 6.05 1.72 21.76
N ASN A 78 7.17 1.34 21.15
CA ASN A 78 8.51 1.57 21.72
C ASN A 78 8.79 3.08 21.88
N SER A 79 8.52 3.87 20.84
CA SER A 79 8.69 5.33 20.87
C SER A 79 7.80 6.00 21.92
N GLY A 80 6.58 5.48 22.11
CA GLY A 80 5.66 5.93 23.15
C GLY A 80 6.17 5.63 24.57
N SER A 81 6.72 4.43 24.77
CA SER A 81 7.35 4.03 26.04
C SER A 81 8.55 4.93 26.37
N ASP A 82 9.44 5.17 25.41
CA ASP A 82 10.61 6.04 25.56
C ASP A 82 10.20 7.49 25.87
N PHE A 83 9.13 7.97 25.21
CA PHE A 83 8.56 9.28 25.47
C PHE A 83 8.01 9.38 26.90
N LEU A 84 7.22 8.39 27.36
CA LEU A 84 6.71 8.35 28.74
C LEU A 84 7.84 8.29 29.77
N ASN A 85 8.86 7.46 29.55
CA ASN A 85 10.05 7.38 30.40
C ASN A 85 10.78 8.73 30.47
N THR A 86 10.89 9.45 29.35
CA THR A 86 11.48 10.78 29.31
C THR A 86 10.65 11.81 30.09
N LEU A 87 9.32 11.71 30.07
CA LEU A 87 8.42 12.57 30.84
C LEU A 87 8.50 12.30 32.35
N VAL A 88 8.56 11.04 32.76
CA VAL A 88 8.72 10.65 34.18
C VAL A 88 10.04 11.18 34.74
N ASN A 89 11.09 11.21 33.91
CA ASN A 89 12.44 11.57 34.34
C ASN A 89 12.77 13.08 34.23
N ASN A 90 11.96 13.90 33.54
CA ASN A 90 12.22 15.34 33.37
C ASN A 90 11.24 16.23 34.15
N LYS A 91 11.74 16.94 35.18
CA LYS A 91 10.96 17.82 36.09
C LYS A 91 10.81 19.30 35.64
N GLN A 92 10.97 19.66 34.37
CA GLN A 92 11.11 21.08 33.98
C GLN A 92 9.86 21.75 33.38
N LYS A 93 9.73 23.07 33.68
CA LYS A 93 8.76 24.01 33.09
C LYS A 93 8.86 23.98 31.55
N GLY A 94 7.70 23.91 30.87
CA GLY A 94 7.59 23.79 29.40
C GLY A 94 7.12 22.42 28.93
N LEU A 95 7.07 21.43 29.83
CA LEU A 95 6.68 20.05 29.56
C LEU A 95 5.34 19.93 28.80
N SER A 96 4.32 20.70 29.18
CA SER A 96 2.99 20.62 28.55
C SER A 96 3.00 20.98 27.06
N GLN A 97 3.75 22.01 26.66
CA GLN A 97 3.84 22.44 25.26
C GLN A 97 4.69 21.48 24.43
N SER A 98 5.78 20.98 25.00
CA SER A 98 6.60 19.91 24.38
C SER A 98 5.82 18.61 24.24
N ILE A 99 5.03 18.22 25.24
CA ILE A 99 4.14 17.05 25.18
C ILE A 99 3.13 17.23 24.06
N HIS A 100 2.41 18.34 24.05
CA HIS A 100 1.36 18.59 23.06
C HIS A 100 1.91 18.58 21.63
N SER A 101 3.05 19.23 21.40
CA SER A 101 3.71 19.24 20.09
C SER A 101 4.27 17.87 19.66
N GLY A 102 4.72 17.05 20.61
CA GLY A 102 5.21 15.69 20.37
C GLY A 102 4.08 14.73 20.01
N VAL A 103 3.00 14.74 20.82
CA VAL A 103 1.80 13.92 20.59
C VAL A 103 1.17 14.25 19.25
N SER A 104 0.97 15.54 18.94
CA SER A 104 0.38 15.96 17.66
C SER A 104 1.20 15.49 16.44
N LYS A 105 2.54 15.45 16.54
CA LYS A 105 3.40 14.91 15.47
C LYS A 105 3.29 13.40 15.32
N ILE A 106 3.21 12.67 16.44
CA ILE A 106 3.04 11.20 16.43
C ILE A 106 1.68 10.83 15.84
N GLU A 107 0.61 11.51 16.28
CA GLU A 107 -0.75 11.32 15.74
C GLU A 107 -0.81 11.56 14.24
N LYS A 108 -0.25 12.68 13.76
CA LYS A 108 -0.22 12.98 12.33
C LYS A 108 0.50 11.89 11.53
N LYS A 109 1.68 11.46 11.97
CA LYS A 109 2.45 10.40 11.28
C LYS A 109 1.72 9.06 11.31
N ALA A 110 1.05 8.72 12.41
CA ALA A 110 0.28 7.50 12.53
C ALA A 110 -0.92 7.50 11.57
N ILE A 111 -1.61 8.63 11.43
CA ILE A 111 -2.69 8.81 10.45
C ILE A 111 -2.17 8.66 9.02
N GLU A 112 -1.08 9.36 8.67
CA GLU A 112 -0.46 9.27 7.34
C GLU A 112 -0.08 7.82 7.00
N GLN A 113 0.53 7.10 7.95
CA GLN A 113 0.91 5.70 7.77
C GLN A 113 -0.32 4.77 7.65
N ALA A 114 -1.37 5.00 8.45
CA ALA A 114 -2.61 4.24 8.36
C ALA A 114 -3.29 4.41 6.99
N MET A 115 -3.28 5.63 6.45
CA MET A 115 -3.80 5.90 5.11
C MET A 115 -2.98 5.18 4.03
N PHE A 116 -1.65 5.19 4.12
CA PHE A 116 -0.79 4.42 3.20
C PHE A 116 -1.13 2.93 3.23
N PHE A 117 -1.28 2.38 4.44
CA PHE A 117 -1.64 0.98 4.64
C PHE A 117 -3.02 0.62 4.08
N ASN A 118 -3.98 1.53 4.17
CA ASN A 118 -5.31 1.36 3.60
C ASN A 118 -5.29 1.46 2.07
N ALA A 119 -4.56 2.44 1.51
CA ALA A 119 -4.40 2.58 0.07
C ALA A 119 -3.79 1.33 -0.54
N ARG A 120 -2.67 0.83 0.01
CA ARG A 120 -2.03 -0.39 -0.51
C ARG A 120 -2.90 -1.64 -0.36
N ALA A 121 -3.64 -1.77 0.74
CA ALA A 121 -4.60 -2.86 0.92
C ALA A 121 -5.76 -2.78 -0.10
N SER A 122 -6.26 -1.58 -0.36
CA SER A 122 -7.28 -1.31 -1.38
C SER A 122 -6.77 -1.68 -2.78
N TRP A 123 -5.54 -1.28 -3.12
CA TRP A 123 -4.91 -1.64 -4.38
C TRP A 123 -4.87 -3.16 -4.55
N ILE A 124 -4.37 -3.90 -3.56
CA ILE A 124 -4.30 -5.37 -3.59
C ILE A 124 -5.69 -5.99 -3.80
N ALA A 125 -6.68 -5.54 -3.04
CA ALA A 125 -8.04 -6.09 -3.09
C ALA A 125 -8.69 -5.88 -4.46
N ASN A 126 -8.56 -4.68 -5.03
CA ASN A 126 -9.11 -4.36 -6.35
C ASN A 126 -8.37 -5.08 -7.47
N THR A 127 -7.05 -5.24 -7.39
CA THR A 127 -6.30 -6.04 -8.36
C THR A 127 -6.73 -7.52 -8.33
N ARG A 128 -7.00 -8.08 -7.14
CA ARG A 128 -7.55 -9.45 -7.03
C ARG A 128 -8.94 -9.56 -7.62
N LEU A 129 -9.81 -8.59 -7.34
CA LEU A 129 -11.16 -8.56 -7.89
C LEU A 129 -11.12 -8.47 -9.43
N LEU A 130 -10.25 -7.62 -9.96
CA LEU A 130 -10.01 -7.51 -11.39
C LEU A 130 -9.58 -8.83 -12.03
N ILE A 131 -8.64 -9.55 -11.39
CA ILE A 131 -8.22 -10.88 -11.86
C ILE A 131 -9.39 -11.87 -11.82
N SER A 132 -10.18 -11.87 -10.75
CA SER A 132 -11.38 -12.72 -10.63
C SER A 132 -12.39 -12.42 -11.74
N ILE A 133 -12.63 -11.15 -12.04
CA ILE A 133 -13.52 -10.75 -13.15
C ILE A 133 -13.05 -11.39 -14.47
N LEU A 134 -11.75 -11.31 -14.76
CA LEU A 134 -11.17 -11.88 -15.98
C LEU A 134 -11.23 -13.41 -16.01
N ASP A 135 -11.00 -14.09 -14.89
CA ASP A 135 -10.98 -15.55 -14.82
C ASP A 135 -12.38 -16.19 -14.76
N ASP A 136 -13.32 -15.57 -14.05
CA ASP A 136 -14.67 -16.11 -13.85
C ASP A 136 -15.59 -15.85 -15.07
N ASN A 137 -15.23 -14.87 -15.91
CA ASN A 137 -16.06 -14.41 -17.03
C ASN A 137 -15.36 -14.53 -18.39
N GLU A 138 -14.45 -15.50 -18.56
CA GLU A 138 -13.70 -15.73 -19.82
C GLU A 138 -14.61 -15.88 -21.07
N HIS A 139 -15.87 -16.27 -20.90
CA HIS A 139 -16.85 -16.43 -21.97
C HIS A 139 -17.53 -15.10 -22.38
N CYS A 140 -17.43 -14.07 -21.55
CA CYS A 140 -18.05 -12.75 -21.73
C CYS A 140 -17.04 -11.65 -22.00
N ILE A 141 -15.74 -11.95 -21.89
CA ILE A 141 -14.63 -11.00 -22.02
C ILE A 141 -13.65 -11.51 -23.08
N GLN A 142 -13.32 -10.68 -24.06
CA GLN A 142 -12.32 -10.97 -25.08
C GLN A 142 -11.25 -9.87 -25.10
N PHE A 143 -9.98 -10.25 -25.23
CA PHE A 143 -8.90 -9.30 -25.50
C PHE A 143 -8.71 -9.16 -27.01
N ASP A 144 -8.77 -7.93 -27.54
CA ASP A 144 -8.67 -7.65 -28.98
C ASP A 144 -7.25 -7.34 -29.47
N GLY A 145 -6.28 -7.25 -28.54
CA GLY A 145 -4.89 -6.88 -28.79
C GLY A 145 -4.48 -5.59 -28.09
N GLU A 146 -5.44 -4.74 -27.73
CA GLU A 146 -5.18 -3.48 -27.02
C GLU A 146 -6.02 -3.38 -25.74
N VAL A 147 -7.30 -3.75 -25.80
CA VAL A 147 -8.25 -3.60 -24.70
C VAL A 147 -9.07 -4.87 -24.47
N PHE A 148 -9.70 -4.94 -23.29
CA PHE A 148 -10.73 -5.94 -23.01
C PHE A 148 -12.08 -5.45 -23.55
N VAL A 149 -12.70 -6.28 -24.38
CA VAL A 149 -14.05 -6.10 -24.91
C VAL A 149 -15.00 -6.96 -24.08
N PHE A 150 -16.05 -6.33 -23.57
CA PHE A 150 -17.04 -6.95 -22.70
C PHE A 150 -18.36 -7.09 -23.43
N THR A 151 -19.03 -8.22 -23.23
CA THR A 151 -20.39 -8.46 -23.74
C THR A 151 -21.49 -8.00 -22.78
N ASP A 152 -21.12 -7.70 -21.53
CA ASP A 152 -22.00 -7.21 -20.46
C ASP A 152 -21.47 -5.87 -19.92
N ASP A 153 -22.29 -4.82 -20.01
CA ASP A 153 -21.96 -3.48 -19.56
C ASP A 153 -21.76 -3.39 -18.03
N ASN A 154 -22.45 -4.23 -17.25
CA ASN A 154 -22.26 -4.27 -15.80
C ASN A 154 -20.87 -4.83 -15.45
N LEU A 155 -20.45 -5.87 -16.18
CA LEU A 155 -19.15 -6.49 -16.02
C LEU A 155 -18.03 -5.51 -16.39
N LYS A 156 -18.22 -4.76 -17.47
CA LYS A 156 -17.33 -3.66 -17.85
C LYS A 156 -17.24 -2.60 -16.74
N THR A 157 -18.39 -2.18 -16.21
CA THR A 157 -18.44 -1.16 -15.14
C THR A 157 -17.66 -1.62 -13.91
N HIS A 158 -17.87 -2.86 -13.46
CA HIS A 158 -17.12 -3.41 -12.32
C HIS A 158 -15.61 -3.51 -12.61
N PHE A 159 -15.22 -3.84 -13.84
CA PHE A 159 -13.82 -3.86 -14.24
C PHE A 159 -13.20 -2.45 -14.19
N ASP A 160 -13.89 -1.46 -14.76
CA ASP A 160 -13.47 -0.05 -14.76
C ASP A 160 -13.37 0.50 -13.33
N ASP A 161 -14.33 0.16 -12.45
CA ASP A 161 -14.33 0.55 -11.03
C ASP A 161 -13.10 -0.01 -10.29
N CYS A 162 -12.69 -1.24 -10.61
CA CYS A 162 -11.47 -1.83 -10.03
C CYS A 162 -10.22 -1.06 -10.46
N ILE A 163 -10.08 -0.76 -11.76
CA ILE A 163 -8.97 0.03 -12.30
C ILE A 163 -8.92 1.40 -11.62
N LEU A 164 -10.07 2.07 -11.53
CA LEU A 164 -10.14 3.38 -10.92
C LEU A 164 -9.73 3.36 -9.45
N ALA A 165 -10.20 2.37 -8.68
CA ALA A 165 -9.83 2.21 -7.29
C ALA A 165 -8.32 1.90 -7.12
N MET A 166 -7.72 1.16 -8.05
CA MET A 166 -6.27 0.92 -8.10
C MET A 166 -5.51 2.24 -8.37
N GLU A 167 -5.95 3.05 -9.32
CA GLU A 167 -5.32 4.34 -9.64
C GLU A 167 -5.38 5.31 -8.46
N VAL A 168 -6.54 5.45 -7.82
CA VAL A 168 -6.72 6.31 -6.63
C VAL A 168 -5.78 5.88 -5.50
N ALA A 169 -5.64 4.56 -5.28
CA ALA A 169 -4.73 4.03 -4.27
C ALA A 169 -3.26 4.29 -4.62
N ALA A 170 -2.88 4.13 -5.89
CA ALA A 170 -1.52 4.38 -6.37
C ALA A 170 -1.13 5.87 -6.28
N ASP A 171 -2.04 6.76 -6.65
CA ASP A 171 -1.85 8.21 -6.53
C ASP A 171 -1.61 8.64 -5.07
N PHE A 172 -2.40 8.08 -4.14
CA PHE A 172 -2.20 8.33 -2.72
C PHE A 172 -0.79 7.89 -2.27
N GLU A 173 -0.38 6.68 -2.64
CA GLU A 173 0.92 6.15 -2.25
C GLU A 173 2.08 6.96 -2.84
N HIS A 174 1.99 7.33 -4.12
CA HIS A 174 3.00 8.17 -4.76
C HIS A 174 3.15 9.51 -4.02
N LEU A 175 2.04 10.13 -3.61
CA LEU A 175 2.08 11.34 -2.81
C LEU A 175 2.64 11.09 -1.41
N PHE A 176 2.30 9.98 -0.74
CA PHE A 176 2.87 9.64 0.55
C PHE A 176 4.40 9.45 0.47
N LEU A 177 4.90 8.77 -0.57
CA LEU A 177 6.33 8.51 -0.76
C LEU A 177 7.11 9.75 -1.22
N ASN A 178 6.51 10.61 -2.05
CA ASN A 178 7.21 11.75 -2.66
C ASN A 178 6.93 13.11 -2.01
N SER A 179 5.91 13.22 -1.15
CA SER A 179 5.61 14.49 -0.49
C SER A 179 6.54 14.74 0.70
N ARG A 180 7.56 15.58 0.49
CA ARG A 180 8.26 16.24 1.61
C ARG A 180 7.44 17.37 2.24
N LYS A 181 6.35 17.84 1.60
CA LYS A 181 5.63 19.08 1.99
C LYS A 181 4.13 19.16 1.64
N SER A 182 3.49 18.13 1.07
CA SER A 182 2.06 18.24 0.68
C SER A 182 1.17 17.85 1.85
N THR A 183 0.28 18.75 2.26
CA THR A 183 -0.76 18.48 3.25
C THR A 183 -1.86 17.62 2.65
N LEU A 184 -2.25 16.55 3.35
CA LEU A 184 -3.36 15.65 2.99
C LEU A 184 -4.65 16.35 2.53
N GLY A 185 -4.92 17.58 3.02
CA GLY A 185 -6.07 18.39 2.61
C GLY A 185 -6.12 18.73 1.11
N THR A 186 -4.97 19.02 0.49
CA THR A 186 -4.91 19.34 -0.95
C THR A 186 -5.09 18.11 -1.84
N TRP A 187 -4.83 16.90 -1.33
CA TRP A 187 -5.09 15.66 -2.06
C TRP A 187 -6.57 15.31 -2.07
N PHE A 188 -7.24 15.40 -0.91
CA PHE A 188 -8.67 15.09 -0.82
C PHE A 188 -9.49 16.02 -1.74
N GLU A 189 -9.11 17.29 -1.83
CA GLU A 189 -9.71 18.26 -2.75
C GLU A 189 -9.40 17.94 -4.23
N SER A 190 -8.18 17.50 -4.58
CA SER A 190 -7.83 17.19 -5.97
C SER A 190 -8.47 15.90 -6.47
N VAL A 191 -8.57 14.89 -5.61
CA VAL A 191 -9.29 13.64 -5.88
C VAL A 191 -10.76 13.95 -6.10
N VAL A 192 -11.42 14.63 -5.16
CA VAL A 192 -12.84 15.02 -5.30
C VAL A 192 -13.08 15.89 -6.54
N ALA A 193 -12.13 16.75 -6.93
CA ALA A 193 -12.24 17.59 -8.13
C ALA A 193 -12.07 16.82 -9.45
N ARG A 194 -11.37 15.68 -9.46
CA ARG A 194 -11.30 14.78 -10.63
C ARG A 194 -12.57 13.95 -10.82
N PHE A 195 -13.44 13.91 -9.81
CA PHE A 195 -14.68 13.14 -9.78
C PHE A 195 -15.96 14.00 -9.84
N LYS A 196 -15.83 15.29 -10.20
CA LYS A 196 -16.93 16.19 -10.56
C LYS A 196 -16.88 16.52 -12.05
#